data_AF-A0A656K2B9-F1
#
_entry.id   AF-A0A656K2B9-F1
#
_cell.length_a   1.000
_cell.length_b   1.000
_cell.length_c   1.000
_cell.angle_alpha   90.00
_cell.angle_beta   90.00
_cell.angle_gamma   90.00
#
_symmetry.space_group_name_H-M   'P 1'
#
loop_
_entity.id
_entity.type
_entity.pdbx_description
1 polymer ?
#
loop_
_entity_poly.entity_id
_entity_poly.type
_entity_poly.pdbx_seq_one_letter_code
_entity_poly.pdbx_strand_id
1 'polypeptide(L)'
;MTCSSTPDQTFVGDLYAQHSGWLHQWLMRRFGSSFNTADVADLTHDTFLRLLLKPRAFVMPGEARSFLCTVARGLCIDQWRRRQIEQAWLAELANRPEHVQ
;
A
#
# COMPACT_ATOMS: atom_id res chain seq x y z
N MET A 1 -22.48 -6.59 22.09
CA MET A 1 -21.21 -5.86 21.98
C MET A 1 -21.32 -4.92 20.78
N THR A 2 -21.58 -3.64 21.01
CA THR A 2 -21.63 -2.63 19.96
C THR A 2 -20.33 -1.84 20.02
N CYS A 3 -19.42 -2.04 19.06
CA CYS A 3 -18.32 -1.10 18.86
C CYS A 3 -18.94 0.24 18.48
N SER A 4 -18.83 1.22 19.38
CA SER A 4 -19.05 2.62 19.07
C SER A 4 -17.91 3.06 18.14
N SER A 5 -18.09 2.87 16.83
CA SER A 5 -17.19 3.42 15.83
C SER A 5 -17.14 4.93 16.01
N THR A 6 -15.94 5.48 16.21
CA THR A 6 -15.74 6.92 16.29
C THR A 6 -16.08 7.55 14.93
N PRO A 7 -16.60 8.79 14.88
CA PRO A 7 -17.07 9.43 13.64
C PRO A 7 -16.00 9.44 12.52
N ASP A 8 -14.73 9.44 12.92
CA ASP A 8 -13.57 9.39 12.04
C ASP A 8 -13.40 8.03 11.34
N GLN A 9 -13.72 6.92 12.01
CA GLN A 9 -13.66 5.57 11.43
C GLN A 9 -14.77 5.35 10.39
N THR A 10 -15.97 5.87 10.64
CA THR A 10 -17.06 5.84 9.65
C THR A 10 -16.71 6.61 8.39
N PHE A 11 -16.09 7.79 8.54
CA PHE A 11 -15.63 8.59 7.39
C PHE A 11 -14.58 7.86 6.55
N VAL A 12 -13.60 7.21 7.19
CA VAL A 12 -12.60 6.39 6.48
C VAL A 12 -13.24 5.18 5.79
N GLY A 13 -14.24 4.55 6.41
CA GLY A 13 -15.01 3.45 5.82
C GLY A 13 -15.72 3.85 4.52
N ASP A 14 -16.36 5.01 4.50
CA ASP A 14 -17.00 5.55 3.30
C ASP A 14 -15.98 5.84 2.19
N LEU A 15 -14.83 6.42 2.56
CA LEU A 15 -13.75 6.73 1.64
C LEU A 15 -13.12 5.45 1.07
N TYR A 16 -13.02 4.38 1.88
CA TYR A 16 -12.61 3.06 1.45
C TYR A 16 -13.57 2.47 0.42
N ALA A 17 -14.87 2.45 0.72
CA ALA A 17 -15.88 1.93 -0.19
C ALA A 17 -15.90 2.68 -1.54
N GLN A 18 -15.74 4.01 -1.50
CA GLN A 18 -15.80 4.86 -2.70
C GLN A 18 -14.52 4.86 -3.54
N HIS A 19 -13.34 4.59 -2.96
CA HIS A 19 -12.07 4.81 -3.64
C HIS A 19 -11.16 3.58 -3.73
N SER A 20 -11.39 2.51 -2.97
CA SER A 20 -10.55 1.29 -3.00
C SER A 20 -10.45 0.67 -4.39
N GLY A 21 -11.59 0.45 -5.07
CA GLY A 21 -11.60 -0.12 -6.43
C GLY A 21 -10.90 0.77 -7.46
N TRP A 22 -11.08 2.09 -7.37
CA TRP A 22 -10.39 3.04 -8.23
C TRP A 22 -8.88 3.05 -7.97
N LEU A 23 -8.47 3.08 -6.69
CA LEU A 23 -7.06 3.09 -6.31
C LEU A 23 -6.36 1.80 -6.73
N HIS A 24 -7.01 0.65 -6.54
CA HIS A 24 -6.52 -0.64 -7.00
C HIS A 24 -6.29 -0.65 -8.52
N GLN A 25 -7.26 -0.18 -9.31
CA GLN A 25 -7.09 -0.08 -10.77
C GLN A 25 -6.00 0.91 -11.16
N TRP A 26 -5.88 2.03 -10.45
CA TRP A 26 -4.84 3.03 -10.68
C TRP A 26 -3.45 2.45 -10.40
N LEU A 27 -3.29 1.69 -9.32
CA LEU A 27 -2.07 0.97 -8.98
C LEU A 27 -1.75 -0.11 -10.02
N MET A 28 -2.72 -0.94 -10.40
CA MET A 28 -2.54 -1.95 -11.45
C MET A 28 -2.06 -1.33 -12.76
N ARG A 29 -2.66 -0.22 -13.20
CA ARG A 29 -2.27 0.46 -14.44
C ARG A 29 -0.88 1.07 -14.39
N ARG A 30 -0.44 1.54 -13.21
CA ARG A 30 0.84 2.25 -13.07
C ARG A 30 2.00 1.34 -12.67
N PHE A 31 1.71 0.26 -11.95
CA PHE A 31 2.71 -0.59 -11.30
C PHE A 31 2.52 -2.08 -11.58
N GLY A 32 1.53 -2.48 -12.39
CA GLY A 32 1.23 -3.89 -12.68
C GLY A 32 2.33 -4.66 -13.42
N SER A 33 3.34 -3.98 -13.99
CA SER A 33 4.53 -4.65 -14.54
C SER A 33 5.51 -5.12 -13.47
N SER A 34 5.49 -4.52 -12.27
CA SER A 34 6.44 -4.81 -11.18
C SER A 34 5.78 -5.45 -9.96
N PHE A 35 4.46 -5.37 -9.86
CA PHE A 35 3.67 -5.90 -8.75
C PHE A 35 2.57 -6.80 -9.30
N ASN A 36 2.37 -7.94 -8.64
CA ASN A 36 1.25 -8.83 -8.98
C ASN A 36 -0.07 -8.30 -8.37
N THR A 37 -1.19 -8.93 -8.70
CA THR A 37 -2.52 -8.52 -8.20
C THR A 37 -2.63 -8.53 -6.68
N ALA A 38 -2.02 -9.52 -6.00
CA ALA A 38 -2.05 -9.62 -4.55
C ALA A 38 -1.26 -8.46 -3.90
N ASP A 39 -0.06 -8.18 -4.40
CA ASP A 39 0.75 -7.05 -3.96
C ASP A 39 -0.02 -5.72 -4.08
N VAL A 40 -0.75 -5.53 -5.18
CA VAL A 40 -1.53 -4.31 -5.40
C VAL A 40 -2.73 -4.24 -4.46
N ALA A 41 -3.38 -5.36 -4.14
CA ALA A 41 -4.43 -5.41 -3.14
C ALA A 41 -3.92 -5.02 -1.75
N ASP A 42 -2.76 -5.54 -1.35
CA ASP A 42 -2.10 -5.22 -0.08
C ASP A 42 -1.74 -3.73 -0.01
N LEU A 43 -1.09 -3.19 -1.07
CA LEU A 43 -0.74 -1.77 -1.15
C LEU A 43 -1.97 -0.85 -1.11
N THR A 44 -3.08 -1.29 -1.72
CA THR A 44 -4.35 -0.58 -1.63
C THR A 44 -4.81 -0.54 -0.18
N HIS A 45 -4.84 -1.68 0.51
CA HIS A 45 -5.32 -1.76 1.88
C HIS A 45 -4.40 -0.99 2.85
N ASP A 46 -3.09 -1.13 2.74
CA ASP A 46 -2.09 -0.40 3.52
C ASP A 46 -2.23 1.13 3.39
N THR A 47 -2.62 1.60 2.21
CA THR A 47 -2.88 3.03 2.00
C THR A 47 -4.03 3.52 2.89
N PHE A 48 -5.11 2.74 2.99
CA PHE A 48 -6.25 3.08 3.84
C PHE A 48 -5.97 2.82 5.32
N LEU A 49 -5.19 1.81 5.67
CA LEU A 49 -4.73 1.61 7.05
C LEU A 49 -3.91 2.81 7.54
N ARG A 50 -3.06 3.40 6.69
CA ARG A 50 -2.34 4.63 7.02
C ARG A 50 -3.28 5.82 7.25
N LEU A 51 -4.35 5.91 6.46
CA LEU A 51 -5.39 6.93 6.68
C LEU A 51 -6.17 6.67 7.97
N LEU A 52 -6.44 5.41 8.33
CA LEU A 52 -7.10 5.07 9.59
C LEU A 52 -6.23 5.39 10.82
N LEU A 53 -4.92 5.17 10.71
CA LEU A 53 -3.95 5.47 11.79
C LEU A 53 -3.69 6.97 11.94
N LYS A 54 -3.77 7.73 10.84
CA LYS A 54 -3.63 9.19 10.81
C LYS A 54 -4.75 9.80 9.97
N PRO A 55 -5.95 9.93 10.55
CA PRO A 55 -7.09 10.44 9.83
C PRO A 55 -6.89 11.87 9.36
N ARG A 56 -7.46 12.17 8.20
CA ARG A 56 -7.35 13.46 7.54
C ARG A 56 -8.67 13.79 6.88
N ALA A 57 -9.16 14.99 7.13
CA ALA A 57 -10.31 15.55 6.43
C ALA A 57 -9.89 16.02 5.02
N PHE A 58 -10.76 15.77 4.05
CA PHE A 58 -10.61 16.25 2.67
C PHE A 58 -11.74 17.21 2.37
N VAL A 59 -11.41 18.46 2.04
CA VAL A 59 -12.41 19.51 1.85
C VAL A 59 -12.71 19.71 0.37
N MET A 60 -11.69 19.53 -0.48
CA MET A 60 -11.80 19.81 -1.91
C MET A 60 -12.04 18.53 -2.72
N PRO A 61 -12.85 18.61 -3.79
CA PRO A 61 -13.01 17.50 -4.73
C PRO A 61 -11.65 17.04 -5.27
N GLY A 62 -11.39 15.74 -5.19
CA GLY A 62 -10.14 15.14 -5.68
C GLY A 62 -8.95 15.19 -4.72
N GLU A 63 -9.03 15.92 -3.61
CA GLU A 63 -7.96 15.96 -2.59
C GLU A 63 -7.70 14.55 -2.03
N ALA A 64 -8.76 13.80 -1.71
CA ALA A 64 -8.69 12.43 -1.25
C ALA A 64 -7.93 11.54 -2.24
N ARG A 65 -8.29 11.59 -3.53
CA ARG A 65 -7.63 10.79 -4.58
C ARG A 65 -6.16 11.15 -4.74
N SER A 66 -5.83 12.44 -4.73
CA SER A 66 -4.43 12.92 -4.82
C SER A 66 -3.59 12.43 -3.64
N PHE A 67 -4.15 12.54 -2.43
CA PHE A 67 -3.52 12.05 -1.21
C PHE A 67 -3.31 10.53 -1.25
N LEU A 68 -4.34 9.76 -1.58
CA LEU A 68 -4.26 8.29 -1.70
C LEU A 68 -3.19 7.87 -2.70
N CYS A 69 -3.14 8.51 -3.89
CA CYS A 69 -2.07 8.26 -4.86
C CYS A 69 -0.68 8.55 -4.31
N THR A 70 -0.53 9.63 -3.53
CA THR A 70 0.76 10.02 -2.97
C THR A 70 1.25 8.99 -1.96
N VAL A 71 0.38 8.58 -1.04
CA VAL A 71 0.68 7.55 -0.04
C VAL A 71 0.99 6.22 -0.72
N ALA A 72 0.15 5.78 -1.65
CA ALA A 72 0.32 4.52 -2.35
C ALA A 72 1.62 4.46 -3.15
N ARG A 73 2.04 5.55 -3.81
CA ARG A 73 3.35 5.62 -4.49
C ARG A 73 4.51 5.47 -3.50
N GLY A 74 4.44 6.13 -2.35
CA GLY A 74 5.46 6.01 -1.31
C GLY A 74 5.59 4.56 -0.82
N LEU A 75 4.45 3.89 -0.63
CA LEU A 75 4.39 2.47 -0.28
C LEU A 75 5.00 1.57 -1.36
N CYS A 76 4.68 1.80 -2.63
CA CYS A 76 5.27 1.03 -3.74
C CYS A 76 6.80 1.17 -3.77
N ILE A 77 7.31 2.39 -3.58
CA ILE A 77 8.75 2.65 -3.57
C ILE A 77 9.43 1.95 -2.39
N ASP A 78 8.85 2.02 -1.19
CA ASP A 78 9.37 1.32 -0.01
C ASP A 78 9.41 -0.20 -0.23
N GLN A 79 8.31 -0.76 -0.74
CA GLN A 79 8.20 -2.19 -0.98
C GLN A 79 9.19 -2.68 -2.04
N TRP A 80 9.36 -1.90 -3.12
CA TRP A 80 10.36 -2.21 -4.16
C TRP A 80 11.78 -2.13 -3.60
N ARG A 81 12.11 -1.08 -2.84
CA ARG A 81 13.43 -0.93 -2.20
C ARG A 81 13.72 -2.11 -1.26
N ARG A 82 12.73 -2.55 -0.47
CA ARG A 82 12.87 -3.70 0.42
C ARG A 82 13.14 -4.99 -0.36
N ARG A 83 12.42 -5.22 -1.45
CA ARG A 83 12.63 -6.39 -2.35
C ARG A 83 14.03 -6.39 -2.94
N GLN A 84 14.54 -5.24 -3.39
CA GLN A 84 15.90 -5.16 -3.94
C GLN A 84 16.97 -5.57 -2.92
N ILE A 85 16.83 -5.13 -1.66
CA ILE A 85 17.76 -5.48 -0.58
C ILE A 85 17.70 -6.99 -0.29
N GLU A 86 16.49 -7.53 -0.18
CA GLU A 86 16.28 -8.96 0.06
C GLU A 86 16.85 -9.82 -1.07
N GLN A 87 16.64 -9.43 -2.32
CA GLN A 87 17.20 -10.13 -3.47
C GLN A 87 18.73 -10.07 -3.51
N ALA A 88 19.32 -8.90 -3.22
CA ALA A 88 20.79 -8.78 -3.13
C ALA A 88 21.35 -9.70 -2.04
N TRP A 89 20.70 -9.74 -0.88
CA TRP A 89 21.07 -10.64 0.21
C TRP A 89 20.96 -12.12 -0.19
N LEU A 90 19.85 -12.52 -0.82
CA LEU A 90 19.65 -13.89 -1.29
C LEU A 90 20.66 -14.29 -2.36
N ALA A 91 21.03 -13.36 -3.25
CA ALA A 91 22.05 -13.59 -4.27
C ALA A 91 23.43 -13.84 -3.64
N GLU A 92 23.83 -13.04 -2.65
CA GLU A 92 25.07 -13.25 -1.90
C GLU A 92 25.07 -14.59 -1.16
N LEU A 93 23.94 -14.94 -0.52
CA LEU A 93 23.81 -16.22 0.19
C LEU A 93 23.91 -17.41 -0.76
N ALA A 94 23.31 -17.32 -1.95
CA ALA A 94 23.36 -18.37 -2.96
C ALA A 94 24.76 -18.54 -3.58
N ASN A 95 25.55 -17.46 -3.64
CA ASN A 95 26.91 -17.49 -4.17
C ASN A 95 27.98 -17.86 -3.13
N ARG A 96 27.55 -18.15 -1.89
CA ARG A 96 28.45 -18.60 -0.84
C ARG A 96 28.81 -20.07 -1.09
N PRO A 97 30.10 -20.43 -1.19
CA PRO A 97 30.49 -21.82 -1.37
C PRO A 97 29.98 -22.64 -0.18
N GLU A 98 29.43 -23.82 -0.47
CA GLU A 98 29.05 -24.78 0.56
C GLU A 98 30.29 -25.05 1.40
N HIS A 99 30.20 -24.75 2.69
CA HIS A 99 31.31 -24.94 3.60
C HIS A 99 31.45 -26.46 3.78
N VAL A 100 32.28 -27.09 2.94
CA VAL A 100 32.68 -28.49 3.08
C VAL A 100 33.46 -28.57 4.40
N GLN A 101 32.78 -28.99 5.46
CA GLN A 101 33.38 -29.52 6.68
C GLN A 101 33.40 -31.03 6.62
#